data_AF-A0A6C0BBT4-F1
#
_entry.id   AF-A0A6C0BBT4-F1
#
_cell.length_a   1.000
_cell.length_b   1.000
_cell.length_c   1.000
_cell.angle_alpha   90.00
_cell.angle_beta   90.00
_cell.angle_gamma   90.00
#
_symmetry.space_group_name_H-M   'P 1'
#
loop_
_entity.id
_entity.type
_entity.pdbx_description
1 polymer ?
#
loop_
_entity_poly.entity_id
_entity_poly.type
_entity_poly.pdbx_seq_one_letter_code
_entity_poly.pdbx_strand_id
1 'polypeptide(L)'
;MEEHITYNIDEEELPNENPIDLETNLKYFLMEFENLNQEDEVFSQIQTYDLTYNIKQLLLICDYYGISKGMLKTSKMKKQDIIEQIVLFENDGKNMEIVGKRKEMWYYVEELKRDKFMKKFVLW
;
A
#
# COMPACT_ATOMS: atom_id res chain seq x y z
N MET A 1 5.10 72.61 2.81
CA MET A 1 6.27 71.73 2.99
C MET A 1 5.74 70.52 3.73
N GLU A 2 5.52 69.41 3.03
CA GLU A 2 5.08 68.17 3.65
C GLU A 2 6.32 67.47 4.21
N GLU A 3 6.32 67.22 5.52
CA GLU A 3 7.38 66.44 6.16
C GLU A 3 7.08 64.95 5.97
N HIS A 4 7.98 64.25 5.27
CA HIS A 4 7.89 62.80 5.12
C HIS A 4 8.59 62.13 6.31
N ILE A 5 7.82 61.37 7.09
CA ILE A 5 8.36 60.49 8.13
C ILE A 5 8.88 59.22 7.45
N THR A 6 10.18 58.92 7.64
CA THR A 6 10.79 57.65 7.24
C THR A 6 11.12 56.84 8.49
N TYR A 7 10.80 55.55 8.47
CA TYR A 7 11.18 54.59 9.51
C TYR A 7 12.21 53.62 8.93
N ASN A 8 13.22 53.28 9.72
CA ASN A 8 14.12 52.16 9.45
C ASN A 8 13.72 51.02 10.39
N ILE A 9 13.51 49.84 9.82
CA ILE A 9 13.31 48.62 10.60
C ILE A 9 14.71 48.03 10.79
N ASP A 10 15.22 48.13 12.00
CA ASP A 10 16.42 47.40 12.38
C ASP A 10 15.98 45.97 12.74
N GLU A 11 16.19 45.02 11.82
CA GLU A 11 16.00 43.61 12.10
C GLU A 11 17.13 43.14 13.04
N GLU A 12 16.83 43.03 14.33
CA GLU A 12 17.71 42.31 15.25
C GLU A 12 17.68 40.82 14.89
N GLU A 13 18.78 40.30 14.35
CA GLU A 13 18.97 38.85 14.17
C GLU A 13 18.95 38.19 15.55
N LEU A 14 17.82 37.54 15.88
CA LEU A 14 17.74 36.69 17.07
C LEU A 14 18.78 35.56 16.94
N PRO A 15 19.48 35.20 18.03
CA PRO A 15 20.42 34.09 18.00
C PRO A 15 19.67 32.84 17.56
N ASN A 16 20.19 32.15 16.54
CA ASN A 16 19.64 30.88 16.08
C ASN A 16 19.91 29.80 17.15
N GLU A 17 19.05 29.73 18.18
CA GLU A 17 19.21 28.85 19.34
C GLU A 17 18.99 27.35 19.03
N ASN A 18 18.75 26.98 17.77
CA ASN A 18 18.79 25.58 17.36
C ASN A 18 19.07 25.48 15.86
N PRO A 19 20.32 25.25 15.43
CA PRO A 19 20.56 24.74 14.10
C PRO A 19 20.14 23.27 14.08
N ILE A 20 18.84 23.01 14.21
CA ILE A 20 18.29 21.73 13.77
C ILE A 20 18.46 21.78 12.26
N ASP A 21 19.48 21.06 11.82
CA ASP A 21 19.89 20.89 10.43
C ASP A 21 18.65 20.77 9.53
N LEU A 22 18.47 21.76 8.64
CA LEU A 22 17.32 21.86 7.74
C LEU A 22 17.17 20.57 6.91
N GLU A 23 18.28 19.93 6.58
CA GLU A 23 18.33 18.63 5.90
C GLU A 23 17.71 17.53 6.76
N THR A 24 18.03 17.49 8.05
CA THR A 24 17.42 16.56 9.02
C THR A 24 15.91 16.76 9.14
N ASN A 25 15.42 18.01 9.24
CA ASN A 25 13.97 18.29 9.28
C ASN A 25 13.25 17.89 7.99
N LEU A 26 13.85 18.17 6.83
CA LEU A 26 13.31 17.77 5.53
C LEU A 26 13.26 16.24 5.42
N LYS A 27 14.27 15.53 5.90
CA LYS A 27 14.29 14.07 5.91
C LYS A 27 13.18 13.47 6.77
N TYR A 28 12.94 14.00 7.97
CA TYR A 28 11.83 13.54 8.82
C TYR A 28 10.47 13.80 8.17
N PHE A 29 10.28 14.99 7.58
CA PHE A 29 9.05 15.33 6.86
C PHE A 29 8.81 14.40 5.66
N LEU A 30 9.84 14.10 4.87
CA LEU A 30 9.75 13.16 3.75
C LEU A 30 9.41 11.75 4.21
N MET A 31 10.05 11.28 5.29
CA MET A 31 9.76 9.96 5.86
C MET A 31 8.33 9.85 6.40
N GLU A 32 7.83 10.89 7.08
CA GLU A 32 6.44 10.95 7.55
C GLU A 32 5.45 10.94 6.38
N PHE A 33 5.74 11.73 5.34
CA PHE A 33 4.92 11.76 4.12
C PHE A 33 4.92 10.42 3.38
N GLU A 34 6.06 9.74 3.28
CA GLU A 34 6.15 8.40 2.70
C GLU A 34 5.33 7.37 3.50
N ASN A 35 5.40 7.42 4.84
CA ASN A 35 4.62 6.52 5.69
C ASN A 35 3.11 6.74 5.53
N LEU A 36 2.64 7.99 5.50
CA LEU A 36 1.22 8.29 5.30
C LEU A 36 0.71 7.75 3.95
N ASN A 37 1.48 7.92 2.88
CA ASN A 37 1.11 7.39 1.57
C ASN A 37 1.07 5.85 1.54
N GLN A 38 1.98 5.19 2.27
CA GLN A 38 1.99 3.73 2.38
C GLN A 38 0.77 3.21 3.15
N GLU A 39 0.36 3.88 4.23
CA GLU A 39 -0.83 3.52 4.99
C GLU A 39 -2.11 3.61 4.13
N ASP A 40 -2.25 4.71 3.37
CA ASP A 40 -3.37 4.91 2.45
C ASP A 40 -3.40 3.84 1.33
N GLU A 41 -2.23 3.47 0.80
CA GLU A 41 -2.12 2.42 -0.22
C GLU A 41 -2.56 1.06 0.33
N VAL A 42 -2.06 0.67 1.51
CA VAL A 42 -2.42 -0.59 2.17
C VAL A 42 -3.92 -0.65 2.46
N PHE A 43 -4.50 0.45 2.95
CA PHE A 43 -5.95 0.52 3.21
C PHE A 43 -6.77 0.33 1.92
N SER A 44 -6.37 0.99 0.84
CA SER A 44 -7.01 0.86 -0.47
C SER A 44 -6.94 -0.58 -1.01
N GLN A 45 -5.80 -1.26 -0.83
CA GLN A 45 -5.62 -2.66 -1.21
C GLN A 45 -6.57 -3.57 -0.42
N ILE A 46 -6.67 -3.39 0.91
CA ILE A 46 -7.58 -4.17 1.77
C ILE A 46 -9.03 -4.00 1.29
N GLN A 47 -9.47 -2.76 1.05
CA GLN A 47 -10.83 -2.49 0.60
C GLN A 47 -11.10 -3.12 -0.78
N THR A 48 -10.14 -3.04 -1.69
CA THR A 48 -10.24 -3.67 -3.02
C THR A 48 -10.47 -5.17 -2.92
N TYR A 49 -9.70 -5.86 -2.06
CA TYR A 49 -9.87 -7.30 -1.85
C TYR A 49 -11.22 -7.65 -1.22
N ASP A 50 -11.69 -6.84 -0.26
CA ASP A 50 -12.97 -7.08 0.40
C ASP A 50 -14.16 -6.92 -0.58
N LEU A 51 -14.11 -5.93 -1.46
CA LEU A 51 -15.19 -5.70 -2.43
C LEU A 51 -15.17 -6.71 -3.59
N THR A 52 -13.98 -7.17 -4.01
CA THR A 52 -13.82 -7.94 -5.25
C THR A 52 -13.91 -9.45 -5.04
N TYR A 53 -13.46 -9.96 -3.89
CA TYR A 53 -13.29 -11.40 -3.69
C TYR A 53 -14.15 -11.95 -2.55
N ASN A 54 -14.63 -13.17 -2.74
CA ASN A 54 -15.22 -13.96 -1.66
C ASN A 54 -14.13 -14.79 -0.94
N ILE A 55 -14.49 -15.35 0.23
CA ILE A 55 -13.57 -16.13 1.07
C ILE A 55 -12.90 -17.28 0.31
N LYS A 56 -13.64 -18.01 -0.56
CA LYS A 56 -13.06 -19.14 -1.30
C LYS A 56 -11.97 -18.66 -2.27
N GLN A 57 -12.20 -17.54 -2.95
CA GLN A 57 -11.20 -16.97 -3.87
C GLN A 57 -9.98 -16.45 -3.12
N LEU A 58 -10.16 -15.83 -1.96
CA LEU A 58 -9.05 -15.39 -1.12
C LEU A 58 -8.21 -16.59 -0.64
N LEU A 59 -8.85 -17.69 -0.25
CA LEU A 59 -8.13 -18.91 0.12
C LEU A 59 -7.33 -19.51 -1.05
N LEU A 60 -7.84 -19.45 -2.28
CA LEU A 60 -7.08 -19.86 -3.47
C LEU A 60 -5.82 -19.01 -3.66
N ILE A 61 -5.89 -17.71 -3.39
CA ILE A 61 -4.71 -16.83 -3.43
C ILE A 61 -3.71 -17.25 -2.33
N CYS A 62 -4.18 -17.51 -1.11
CA CYS A 62 -3.32 -18.02 -0.04
C CYS A 62 -2.67 -19.37 -0.38
N ASP A 63 -3.40 -20.26 -1.05
CA ASP A 63 -2.88 -21.54 -1.52
C ASP A 63 -1.80 -21.36 -2.60
N TYR A 64 -2.02 -20.43 -3.55
CA TYR A 64 -1.03 -20.10 -4.57
C TYR A 64 0.29 -19.60 -3.95
N TYR A 65 0.21 -18.78 -2.92
CA TYR A 65 1.39 -18.29 -2.18
C TYR A 65 1.98 -19.31 -1.21
N GLY A 66 1.29 -20.43 -0.95
CA GLY A 66 1.72 -21.43 0.02
C GLY A 66 1.60 -20.98 1.49
N ILE A 67 0.90 -19.87 1.77
CA ILE A 67 0.73 -19.31 3.12
C ILE A 67 -0.46 -19.92 3.87
N SER A 68 -1.35 -20.62 3.16
CA SER A 68 -2.54 -21.25 3.73
C SER A 68 -2.22 -22.28 4.82
N LYS A 69 -1.16 -23.08 4.67
CA LYS A 69 -0.78 -24.12 5.63
C LYS A 69 -0.36 -23.58 7.01
N GLY A 70 0.19 -22.36 7.05
CA GLY A 70 0.54 -21.67 8.30
C GLY A 70 -0.69 -21.09 8.99
N MET A 71 -1.58 -20.45 8.21
CA MET A 71 -2.82 -19.84 8.68
C MET A 71 -3.86 -20.82 9.22
N LEU A 72 -4.03 -21.97 8.54
CA LEU A 72 -5.11 -22.93 8.82
C LEU A 72 -4.93 -23.69 10.15
N LYS A 73 -3.75 -23.60 10.79
CA LYS A 73 -3.52 -24.15 12.14
C LYS A 73 -4.18 -23.31 13.24
N THR A 74 -4.48 -22.05 12.95
CA THR A 74 -5.14 -21.10 13.85
C THR A 74 -6.61 -20.95 13.43
N SER A 75 -7.46 -21.71 14.10
CA SER A 75 -8.93 -21.72 14.07
C SER A 75 -9.62 -20.41 13.58
N LYS A 76 -10.54 -20.55 12.60
CA LYS A 76 -11.58 -19.58 12.19
C LYS A 76 -11.09 -18.16 11.87
N MET A 77 -10.28 -18.01 10.83
CA MET A 77 -9.99 -16.68 10.28
C MET A 77 -11.24 -16.07 9.64
N LYS A 78 -11.53 -14.82 9.99
CA LYS A 78 -12.54 -14.00 9.32
C LYS A 78 -12.00 -13.57 7.96
N LYS A 79 -12.89 -13.12 7.07
CA LYS A 79 -12.52 -12.64 5.73
C LYS A 79 -11.44 -11.55 5.80
N GLN A 80 -11.55 -10.62 6.75
CA GLN A 80 -10.59 -9.54 6.94
C GLN A 80 -9.20 -10.06 7.32
N ASP A 81 -9.10 -10.99 8.26
CA ASP A 81 -7.82 -11.60 8.64
C ASP A 81 -7.11 -12.26 7.44
N ILE A 82 -7.87 -12.84 6.50
CA ILE A 82 -7.30 -13.44 5.27
C ILE A 82 -6.77 -12.33 4.34
N ILE A 83 -7.53 -11.25 4.19
CA ILE A 83 -7.17 -10.11 3.34
C ILE A 83 -5.90 -9.43 3.86
N GLU A 84 -5.86 -9.11 5.15
CA GLU A 84 -4.71 -8.46 5.79
C GLU A 84 -3.43 -9.25 5.56
N GLN A 85 -3.50 -10.57 5.63
CA GLN A 85 -2.34 -11.42 5.43
C GLN A 85 -1.92 -11.53 3.96
N ILE A 86 -2.88 -11.51 3.02
CA ILE A 86 -2.57 -11.40 1.59
C ILE A 86 -1.85 -10.07 1.33
N VAL A 87 -2.39 -8.97 1.84
CA VAL A 87 -1.81 -7.62 1.68
C VAL A 87 -0.43 -7.54 2.31
N LEU A 88 -0.24 -8.09 3.52
CA LEU A 88 1.05 -8.16 4.19
C LEU A 88 2.07 -8.96 3.36
N PHE A 89 1.67 -10.10 2.82
CA PHE A 89 2.52 -10.91 1.94
C PHE A 89 2.88 -10.15 0.66
N GLU A 90 1.93 -9.42 0.08
CA GLU A 90 2.09 -8.69 -1.18
C GLU A 90 2.97 -7.44 -1.09
N ASN A 91 3.03 -6.81 0.09
CA ASN A 91 3.85 -5.63 0.34
C ASN A 91 5.28 -5.97 0.81
N ASP A 92 5.61 -7.25 1.03
CA ASP A 92 7.00 -7.67 1.22
C ASP A 92 7.72 -7.71 -0.15
N GLY A 93 8.73 -6.86 -0.32
CA GLY A 93 9.51 -6.77 -1.55
C GLY A 93 10.16 -8.09 -1.98
N LYS A 94 10.39 -9.04 -1.05
CA LYS A 94 10.89 -10.40 -1.39
C LYS A 94 9.88 -11.23 -2.18
N ASN A 95 8.60 -10.92 -2.05
CA ASN A 95 7.51 -11.64 -2.71
C ASN A 95 7.08 -10.97 -4.04
N MET A 96 7.68 -9.84 -4.41
CA MET A 96 7.27 -9.06 -5.60
C MET A 96 7.16 -9.92 -6.86
N GLU A 97 8.09 -10.84 -7.09
CA GLU A 97 8.09 -11.72 -8.27
C GLU A 97 6.88 -12.68 -8.27
N ILE A 98 6.65 -13.41 -7.17
CA ILE A 98 5.53 -14.35 -7.07
C ILE A 98 4.18 -13.63 -7.11
N VAL A 99 4.11 -12.44 -6.53
CA VAL A 99 2.91 -11.58 -6.53
C VAL A 99 2.61 -11.07 -7.94
N GLY A 100 3.63 -10.59 -8.66
CA GLY A 100 3.52 -10.16 -10.05
C GLY A 100 3.02 -11.30 -10.95
N LYS A 101 3.65 -12.47 -10.83
CA LYS A 101 3.24 -13.67 -11.59
C LYS A 101 1.80 -14.07 -11.28
N ARG A 102 1.36 -14.01 -10.02
CA ARG A 102 -0.02 -14.31 -9.66
C ARG A 102 -1.00 -13.32 -10.28
N LYS A 103 -0.73 -12.01 -10.23
CA LYS A 103 -1.55 -10.96 -10.86
C LYS A 103 -1.69 -11.21 -12.37
N GLU A 104 -0.58 -11.49 -13.04
CA GLU A 104 -0.52 -11.77 -14.47
C GLU A 104 -1.33 -13.02 -14.86
N MET A 105 -1.15 -14.13 -14.13
CA MET A 105 -1.88 -15.38 -14.41
C MET A 105 -3.39 -15.21 -14.19
N TRP A 106 -3.80 -14.51 -13.13
CA TRP A 106 -5.22 -14.20 -12.90
C TRP A 106 -5.79 -13.34 -14.03
N TYR A 107 -5.05 -12.34 -14.49
CA TYR A 107 -5.46 -11.51 -15.62
C TYR A 107 -5.74 -12.36 -16.87
N TYR A 108 -4.82 -13.25 -17.24
CA TYR A 108 -5.01 -14.14 -18.39
C TYR A 108 -6.19 -15.10 -18.21
N VAL A 109 -6.38 -15.65 -17.01
CA VAL A 109 -7.55 -16.50 -16.74
C VAL A 109 -8.85 -15.73 -16.93
N GLU A 110 -8.92 -14.48 -16.48
CA GLU A 110 -10.11 -13.64 -16.65
C GLU A 110 -10.34 -13.24 -18.12
N GLU A 111 -9.29 -13.00 -18.91
CA GLU A 111 -9.40 -12.83 -20.36
C GLU A 111 -9.98 -14.10 -21.03
N LEU A 112 -9.47 -15.28 -20.68
CA LEU A 112 -9.95 -16.55 -21.22
C LEU A 112 -11.41 -16.84 -20.84
N LYS A 113 -11.85 -16.42 -19.64
CA LYS A 113 -13.26 -16.53 -19.22
C LYS A 113 -14.19 -15.60 -19.99
N ARG A 114 -13.70 -14.44 -20.44
CA ARG A 114 -14.48 -13.50 -21.26
C ARG A 114 -14.62 -13.97 -22.71
N ASP A 115 -13.66 -14.73 -23.22
CA ASP A 115 -13.75 -15.26 -24.57
C ASP A 115 -14.87 -16.32 -24.73
N LYS A 116 -15.59 -16.24 -25.86
CA LYS A 116 -16.76 -17.08 -26.12
C LYS A 116 -16.41 -18.55 -26.27
N PHE A 117 -15.25 -18.86 -26.87
CA PHE A 117 -14.82 -20.22 -27.16
C PHE A 117 -13.99 -20.82 -26.02
N MET A 118 -13.06 -20.06 -25.46
CA MET A 118 -12.10 -20.53 -24.46
C MET A 118 -12.73 -20.76 -23.08
N LYS A 119 -13.76 -20.00 -22.70
CA LYS A 119 -14.38 -20.11 -21.38
C LYS A 119 -14.81 -21.52 -20.97
N LYS A 120 -15.16 -22.39 -21.93
CA LYS A 120 -15.57 -23.77 -21.66
C LYS A 120 -14.41 -24.69 -21.25
N PHE A 121 -13.17 -24.24 -21.45
CA PHE A 121 -11.95 -24.96 -21.08
C PHE A 121 -11.29 -24.39 -19.81
N VAL A 122 -11.76 -23.25 -19.30
CA VAL A 122 -11.27 -22.68 -18.04
C VAL A 122 -11.96 -23.40 -16.88
N LEU A 123 -11.19 -24.16 -16.10
CA LEU A 123 -11.65 -24.81 -14.87
C LEU A 123 -11.28 -23.94 -13.67
N TRP A 124 -12.23 -23.73 -12.77
CA TRP A 124 -12.07 -22.93 -11.55
C TRP A 124 -12.84 -23.54 -10.39
#